data_AF-A6VIA9-F1
#
_entry.id   AF-A6VIA9-F1
#
_cell.length_a   1.000
_cell.length_b   1.000
_cell.length_c   1.000
_cell.angle_alpha   90.00
_cell.angle_beta   90.00
_cell.angle_gamma   90.00
#
_symmetry.space_group_name_H-M   'P 1'
#
loop_
_entity.id
_entity.type
_entity.pdbx_description
1 polymer ?
#
loop_
_entity_poly.entity_id
_entity_poly.type
_entity_poly.pdbx_seq_one_letter_code
_entity_poly.pdbx_strand_id
1 'polypeptide(L)'
;MRIPVKKIPIKEITSGKFVETEGQWESNYIVTENSEKVSRVALYGVIVSKYSNIAKEFCSVTVEDLTDDIRVSGFKGMAKKLENFNKGDVVLVVGRLRKDLKENTYVFPEIVRKVEADEFFLNVFENY
;
A
#
# COMPACT_ATOMS: atom_id res chain seq x y z
N MET A 1 -7.79 -16.97 9.13
CA MET A 1 -8.98 -16.37 8.47
C MET A 1 -8.49 -15.34 7.44
N ARG A 2 -9.02 -15.34 6.20
CA ARG A 2 -8.64 -14.35 5.18
C ARG A 2 -9.40 -13.05 5.42
N ILE A 3 -8.72 -12.03 5.93
CA ILE A 3 -9.31 -10.69 6.07
C ILE A 3 -9.51 -10.12 4.65
N PRO A 4 -10.71 -9.57 4.34
CA PRO A 4 -10.99 -9.00 3.02
C PRO A 4 -10.14 -7.75 2.75
N VAL A 5 -10.05 -7.38 1.47
CA VAL A 5 -9.45 -6.12 1.05
C VAL A 5 -10.31 -4.96 1.58
N LYS A 6 -9.67 -3.92 2.11
CA LYS A 6 -10.33 -2.69 2.55
C LYS A 6 -9.86 -1.49 1.73
N LYS A 7 -10.79 -0.59 1.44
CA LYS A 7 -10.49 0.76 0.95
C LYS A 7 -10.65 1.68 2.15
N ILE A 8 -9.54 2.26 2.60
CA ILE A 8 -9.48 3.21 3.73
C ILE A 8 -8.43 4.27 3.39
N PRO A 9 -8.50 5.46 3.99
CA PRO A 9 -7.46 6.47 3.86
C PRO A 9 -6.09 5.94 4.28
N ILE A 10 -5.02 6.38 3.61
CA ILE A 10 -3.64 6.03 3.98
C ILE A 10 -3.34 6.47 5.42
N LYS A 11 -3.88 7.60 5.86
CA LYS A 11 -3.71 8.08 7.23
C LYS A 11 -4.17 7.07 8.30
N GLU A 12 -5.24 6.33 8.05
CA GLU A 12 -5.68 5.27 8.98
C GLU A 12 -4.70 4.10 9.03
N ILE A 13 -3.94 3.88 7.96
CA ILE A 13 -2.92 2.84 7.87
C ILE A 13 -1.66 3.27 8.64
N THR A 14 -1.24 4.51 8.48
CA THR A 14 -0.03 5.07 9.09
C THR A 14 -0.23 5.36 10.57
N SER A 15 -1.44 5.75 11.01
CA SER A 15 -1.78 5.90 12.43
C SER A 15 -2.12 4.59 13.14
N GLY A 16 -2.48 3.55 12.37
CA GLY A 16 -2.84 2.24 12.89
C GLY A 16 -1.69 1.49 13.57
N LYS A 17 -2.03 0.71 14.60
CA LYS A 17 -1.04 -0.11 15.32
C LYS A 17 -0.79 -1.42 14.58
N PHE A 18 0.42 -1.62 14.06
CA PHE A 18 0.81 -2.86 13.41
C PHE A 18 0.94 -4.02 14.41
N VAL A 19 0.39 -5.18 14.05
CA VAL A 19 0.43 -6.42 14.81
C VAL A 19 1.00 -7.54 13.93
N GLU A 20 2.13 -8.09 14.36
CA GLU A 20 2.72 -9.29 13.78
C GLU A 20 2.05 -10.53 14.35
N THR A 21 1.70 -11.46 13.48
CA THR A 21 1.09 -12.73 13.88
C THR A 21 2.13 -13.84 13.82
N GLU A 22 2.15 -14.71 14.84
CA GLU A 22 3.15 -15.79 14.95
C GLU A 22 2.88 -16.96 13.99
N GLY A 23 1.63 -17.12 13.54
CA GLY A 23 1.24 -18.22 12.64
C GLY A 23 1.70 -18.01 11.20
N GLN A 24 2.33 -19.02 10.60
CA GLN A 24 2.77 -19.01 9.18
C GLN A 24 1.63 -18.68 8.18
N TRP A 25 0.39 -18.97 8.57
CA TRP A 25 -0.82 -18.77 7.75
C TRP A 25 -1.64 -17.56 8.16
N GLU A 26 -1.24 -16.86 9.22
CA GLU A 26 -1.88 -15.65 9.69
C GLU A 26 -1.29 -14.44 8.98
N SER A 27 -2.16 -13.50 8.63
CA SER A 27 -1.71 -12.26 8.00
C SER A 27 -1.47 -11.24 9.09
N ASN A 28 -0.29 -10.64 9.10
CA ASN A 28 -0.06 -9.39 9.83
C ASN A 28 -1.13 -8.36 9.46
N TYR A 29 -1.52 -7.55 10.42
CA TYR A 29 -2.57 -6.55 10.25
C TYR A 29 -2.23 -5.30 11.04
N ILE A 30 -2.89 -4.20 10.73
CA ILE A 30 -3.00 -3.04 11.61
C ILE A 30 -4.31 -3.13 12.38
N VAL A 31 -4.33 -2.52 13.57
CA VAL A 31 -5.55 -2.15 14.27
C VAL A 31 -5.75 -0.65 14.06
N THR A 32 -6.83 -0.26 13.38
CA THR A 32 -7.19 1.15 13.17
C THR A 32 -7.68 1.78 14.47
N GLU A 33 -7.81 3.10 14.51
CA GLU A 33 -8.35 3.84 15.68
C GLU A 33 -9.76 3.35 16.05
N ASN A 34 -10.55 2.94 15.06
CA ASN A 34 -11.89 2.37 15.23
C ASN A 34 -11.87 0.87 15.59
N SER A 35 -10.72 0.34 16.03
CA SER A 35 -10.52 -1.07 16.43
C SER A 35 -10.77 -2.10 15.32
N GLU A 36 -10.69 -1.69 14.05
CA GLU A 36 -10.80 -2.62 12.92
C GLU A 36 -9.45 -3.28 12.60
N LYS A 37 -9.46 -4.57 12.29
CA LYS A 37 -8.28 -5.31 11.83
C LYS A 37 -8.17 -5.29 10.30
N VAL A 38 -7.12 -4.69 9.78
CA VAL A 38 -6.88 -4.57 8.33
C VAL A 38 -5.54 -5.19 7.97
N SER A 39 -5.51 -6.17 7.07
CA SER A 39 -4.26 -6.80 6.59
C SER A 39 -3.96 -6.57 5.12
N ARG A 40 -4.97 -6.16 4.34
CA ARG A 40 -4.88 -5.97 2.90
C ARG A 40 -5.71 -4.75 2.50
N VAL A 41 -5.13 -3.92 1.65
CA VAL A 41 -5.71 -2.64 1.25
C VAL A 41 -5.80 -2.52 -0.26
N ALA A 42 -6.76 -1.73 -0.73
CA ALA A 42 -6.84 -1.20 -2.08
C ALA A 42 -6.71 0.33 -1.99
N LEU A 43 -5.55 0.84 -2.37
CA LEU A 43 -5.21 2.26 -2.30
C LEU A 43 -5.35 2.88 -3.68
N TYR A 44 -5.99 4.05 -3.73
CA TYR A 44 -5.92 4.94 -4.87
C TYR A 44 -5.06 6.14 -4.47
N GLY A 45 -4.17 6.59 -5.36
CA GLY A 45 -3.35 7.75 -5.07
C GLY A 45 -2.36 8.07 -6.17
N VAL A 46 -1.59 9.12 -5.96
CA VAL A 46 -0.58 9.61 -6.91
C VAL A 46 0.80 9.16 -6.47
N ILE A 47 1.62 8.66 -7.41
CA ILE A 47 3.03 8.38 -7.12
C ILE A 47 3.79 9.70 -6.99
N VAL A 48 4.29 9.99 -5.79
CA VAL A 48 5.04 11.22 -5.49
C VAL A 48 6.56 11.01 -5.47
N SER A 49 7.00 9.76 -5.28
CA SER A 49 8.41 9.39 -5.31
C SER A 49 8.63 7.96 -5.84
N LYS A 50 9.82 7.69 -6.38
CA LYS A 50 10.24 6.36 -6.84
C LYS A 50 11.71 6.15 -6.54
N TYR A 51 12.04 4.94 -6.10
CA TYR A 51 13.41 4.46 -5.94
C TYR A 51 13.50 3.04 -6.51
N SER A 52 14.51 2.78 -7.34
CA SER A 52 14.78 1.45 -7.88
C SER A 52 16.24 1.05 -7.64
N ASN A 53 16.45 -0.25 -7.44
CA ASN A 53 17.75 -0.86 -7.35
C ASN A 53 17.72 -2.18 -8.11
N ILE A 54 18.18 -2.13 -9.37
CA ILE A 54 18.16 -3.26 -10.30
C ILE A 54 18.99 -4.43 -9.77
N ALA A 55 20.18 -4.16 -9.20
CA ALA A 55 21.07 -5.19 -8.66
C ALA A 55 20.44 -5.96 -7.49
N LYS A 56 19.59 -5.31 -6.69
CA LYS A 56 18.87 -5.93 -5.57
C LYS A 56 17.47 -6.45 -5.96
N GLU A 57 17.11 -6.36 -7.24
CA GLU A 57 15.75 -6.61 -7.73
C GLU A 57 14.68 -5.95 -6.84
N PHE A 58 14.87 -4.67 -6.52
CA PHE A 58 14.02 -3.92 -5.61
C PHE A 58 13.52 -2.64 -6.27
N CYS A 59 12.22 -2.37 -6.12
CA CYS A 59 11.64 -1.10 -6.52
C CYS A 59 10.61 -0.69 -5.48
N SER A 60 10.62 0.59 -5.10
CA SER A 60 9.63 1.18 -4.21
C SER A 60 9.11 2.48 -4.79
N VAL A 61 7.81 2.72 -4.63
CA VAL A 61 7.17 3.99 -4.92
C VAL A 61 6.50 4.52 -3.65
N THR A 62 6.46 5.83 -3.48
CA THR A 62 5.62 6.47 -2.46
C THR A 62 4.32 6.91 -3.12
N VAL A 63 3.19 6.50 -2.57
CA VAL A 63 1.85 6.86 -3.02
C VAL A 63 1.21 7.76 -1.97
N GLU A 64 0.65 8.89 -2.40
CA GLU A 64 -0.09 9.84 -1.56
C GLU A 64 -1.55 9.87 -1.99
N ASP A 65 -2.47 9.96 -1.03
CA ASP A 65 -3.90 9.91 -1.28
C ASP A 65 -4.68 11.15 -0.79
N LEU A 66 -3.98 12.26 -0.51
CA LEU A 66 -4.48 13.49 0.14
C LEU A 66 -4.57 13.43 1.67
N THR A 67 -4.49 12.24 2.30
CA THR A 67 -4.55 12.10 3.77
C THR A 67 -3.19 11.85 4.39
N ASP A 68 -2.36 11.07 3.72
CA ASP A 68 -0.97 10.79 4.07
C ASP A 68 -0.26 10.12 2.86
N ASP A 69 1.00 9.73 3.03
CA ASP A 69 1.74 8.93 2.07
C ASP A 69 2.17 7.57 2.63
N ILE A 70 2.33 6.59 1.73
CA ILE A 70 2.82 5.26 2.11
C ILE A 70 3.73 4.66 1.05
N ARG A 71 4.75 3.94 1.52
CA ARG A 71 5.64 3.20 0.64
C ARG A 71 4.97 1.92 0.13
N VAL A 72 5.05 1.71 -1.18
CA VAL A 72 4.71 0.46 -1.86
C VAL A 72 6.01 -0.17 -2.34
N SER A 73 6.39 -1.32 -1.78
CA SER A 73 7.69 -1.96 -2.04
C SER A 73 7.54 -3.32 -2.70
N GLY A 74 8.18 -3.49 -3.86
CA GLY A 74 8.24 -4.74 -4.62
C GLY A 74 9.64 -5.33 -4.64
N PHE A 75 9.71 -6.66 -4.67
CA PHE A 75 10.93 -7.44 -4.78
C PHE A 75 10.83 -8.39 -5.99
N LYS A 76 11.97 -8.74 -6.60
CA LYS A 76 12.05 -9.69 -7.73
C LYS A 76 11.11 -9.30 -8.87
N GLY A 77 10.24 -10.22 -9.31
CA GLY A 77 9.27 -9.96 -10.37
C GLY A 77 8.34 -8.78 -10.08
N MET A 78 7.99 -8.53 -8.81
CA MET A 78 7.16 -7.38 -8.44
C MET A 78 7.94 -6.06 -8.53
N ALA A 79 9.25 -6.06 -8.31
CA ALA A 79 10.08 -4.89 -8.54
C ALA A 79 10.06 -4.49 -10.03
N LYS A 80 10.26 -5.46 -10.93
CA LYS A 80 10.15 -5.24 -12.39
C LYS A 80 8.79 -4.71 -12.81
N LYS A 81 7.71 -5.14 -12.13
CA LYS A 81 6.36 -4.62 -12.37
C LYS A 81 6.23 -3.16 -11.94
N LEU A 82 6.68 -2.82 -10.73
CA LEU A 82 6.66 -1.45 -10.18
C LEU A 82 7.53 -0.47 -10.99
N GLU A 83 8.60 -0.94 -11.63
CA GLU A 83 9.46 -0.12 -12.48
C GLU A 83 8.72 0.53 -13.67
N ASN A 84 7.58 -0.02 -14.09
CA ASN A 84 6.78 0.54 -15.19
C ASN A 84 5.94 1.76 -14.79
N PHE A 85 5.91 2.11 -13.50
CA PHE A 85 5.16 3.24 -12.96
C PHE A 85 6.11 4.38 -12.60
N ASN A 86 5.67 5.62 -12.77
CA ASN A 86 6.49 6.81 -12.64
C ASN A 86 5.82 7.85 -11.73
N LYS A 87 6.62 8.81 -11.26
CA LYS A 87 6.11 9.97 -10.52
C LYS A 87 5.06 10.69 -11.35
N GLY A 88 3.93 11.03 -10.73
CA GLY A 88 2.77 11.65 -11.35
C GLY A 88 1.71 10.66 -11.87
N ASP A 89 2.02 9.36 -11.94
CA ASP A 89 0.98 8.37 -12.26
C ASP A 89 -0.04 8.28 -11.13
N VAL A 90 -1.33 8.32 -11.50
CA VAL A 90 -2.43 7.94 -10.61
C VAL A 90 -2.59 6.43 -10.67
N VAL A 91 -2.58 5.77 -9.51
CA VAL A 91 -2.53 4.32 -9.41
C VAL A 91 -3.54 3.74 -8.44
N LEU A 92 -4.00 2.54 -8.77
CA LEU A 92 -4.61 1.59 -7.85
C LEU A 92 -3.55 0.57 -7.42
N VAL A 93 -3.35 0.44 -6.11
CA VAL A 93 -2.48 -0.57 -5.49
C VAL A 93 -3.32 -1.47 -4.61
N VAL A 94 -3.38 -2.77 -4.93
CA VAL A 94 -3.91 -3.79 -4.02
C VAL A 94 -2.75 -4.54 -3.42
N GLY A 95 -2.64 -4.58 -2.09
CA GLY A 95 -1.50 -5.20 -1.44
C GLY A 95 -1.68 -5.48 0.04
N ARG A 96 -0.75 -6.27 0.57
CA ARG A 96 -0.73 -6.67 1.98
C ARG A 96 0.08 -5.68 2.79
N LEU A 97 -0.38 -5.40 4.00
CA LEU A 97 0.37 -4.61 4.95
C LEU A 97 1.55 -5.42 5.49
N ARG A 98 2.70 -4.75 5.60
CA ARG A 98 3.97 -5.26 6.07
C ARG A 98 4.66 -4.19 6.90
N LYS A 99 5.68 -4.59 7.64
CA LYS A 99 6.50 -3.71 8.46
C LYS A 99 7.93 -3.75 7.98
N ASP A 100 8.56 -2.59 7.84
CA ASP A 100 9.97 -2.50 7.50
C ASP A 100 10.86 -2.59 8.74
N LEU A 101 12.19 -2.65 8.54
CA LEU A 101 13.16 -2.76 9.63
C LEU A 101 13.22 -1.53 10.56
N LYS A 102 12.56 -0.43 10.17
CA LYS A 102 12.44 0.80 10.95
C LYS A 102 11.05 0.96 11.54
N GLU A 103 10.30 -0.14 11.63
CA GLU A 103 8.97 -0.23 12.21
C GLU A 103 7.88 0.50 11.42
N ASN A 104 8.14 0.97 10.19
CA ASN A 104 7.13 1.64 9.38
C ASN A 104 6.26 0.62 8.66
N THR A 105 4.95 0.88 8.62
CA THR A 105 4.02 0.12 7.79
C THR A 105 4.25 0.47 6.32
N TYR A 106 4.31 -0.54 5.46
CA TYR A 106 4.37 -0.40 4.01
C TYR A 106 3.45 -1.41 3.33
N VAL A 107 3.14 -1.17 2.06
CA VAL A 107 2.33 -2.08 1.24
C VAL A 107 3.25 -2.95 0.38
N PHE A 108 3.11 -4.27 0.53
CA PHE A 108 3.65 -5.21 -0.44
C PHE A 108 2.58 -5.47 -1.51
N PRO A 109 2.76 -4.99 -2.75
CA PRO A 109 1.71 -5.02 -3.75
C PRO A 109 1.52 -6.42 -4.33
N GLU A 110 0.27 -6.74 -4.64
CA GLU A 110 -0.18 -7.89 -5.42
C GLU A 110 -0.65 -7.42 -6.81
N ILE A 111 -1.30 -6.25 -6.86
CA ILE A 111 -1.76 -5.58 -8.09
C ILE A 111 -1.34 -4.11 -8.05
N VAL A 112 -0.86 -3.61 -9.19
CA VAL A 112 -0.61 -2.18 -9.43
C VAL A 112 -1.14 -1.88 -10.83
N ARG A 113 -1.99 -0.87 -10.97
CA ARG A 113 -2.63 -0.44 -12.23
C ARG A 113 -2.64 1.08 -12.29
N LYS A 114 -2.44 1.67 -13.48
CA LYS A 114 -2.72 3.09 -13.71
C LYS A 114 -4.22 3.31 -13.83
N VAL A 115 -4.72 4.36 -13.21
CA VAL A 115 -6.15 4.71 -13.20
C VAL A 115 -6.34 6.16 -13.63
N GLU A 116 -7.55 6.52 -14.03
CA GLU A 116 -7.87 7.92 -14.30
C GLU A 116 -8.08 8.70 -13.00
N ALA A 117 -7.91 10.02 -13.05
CA ALA A 117 -8.08 10.88 -11.88
C ALA A 117 -9.50 10.78 -11.30
N ASP A 118 -10.52 10.63 -12.14
CA ASP A 118 -11.92 10.48 -11.70
C ASP A 118 -12.13 9.22 -10.86
N GLU A 119 -11.45 8.11 -11.17
CA GLU A 119 -11.51 6.89 -10.35
C GLU A 119 -10.91 7.12 -8.96
N PHE A 120 -9.81 7.90 -8.88
CA PHE A 120 -9.21 8.28 -7.61
C PHE A 120 -10.12 9.19 -6.79
N PHE A 121 -10.67 10.24 -7.40
CA PHE A 121 -11.58 11.15 -6.68
C PHE A 121 -12.86 10.45 -6.23
N LEU A 122 -13.43 9.55 -7.04
CA LEU A 122 -14.58 8.76 -6.60
C LEU A 122 -14.26 7.93 -5.35
N ASN A 123 -13.06 7.33 -5.28
CA ASN A 123 -12.62 6.60 -4.09
C ASN A 123 -12.54 7.51 -2.86
N VAL A 124 -12.06 8.74 -3.02
CA VAL A 124 -12.02 9.74 -1.94
C VAL A 124 -13.43 10.04 -1.44
N PHE A 125 -14.38 10.35 -2.32
CA PHE A 125 -15.77 10.65 -1.91
C PHE A 125 -16.49 9.49 -1.23
N GLU A 126 -16.18 8.24 -1.59
CA GLU A 126 -16.86 7.07 -1.06
C GLU A 126 -16.28 6.53 0.26
N ASN A 127 -15.00 6.78 0.55
CA ASN A 127 -14.28 6.06 1.62
C ASN A 127 -13.60 6.97 2.65
N TYR A 128 -13.62 8.30 2.47
CA TYR A 128 -12.95 9.28 3.33
C TYR A 128 -14.01 10.12 4.03
#